data_AF-A0AAV6ACS1-F1
#
_entry.id   AF-A0AAV6ACS1-F1
#
_cell.length_a   1.000
_cell.length_b   1.000
_cell.length_c   1.000
_cell.angle_alpha   90.00
_cell.angle_beta   90.00
_cell.angle_gamma   90.00
#
_symmetry.space_group_name_H-M   'P 1'
#
loop_
_entity.id
_entity.type
_entity.pdbx_description
1 polymer ?
#
loop_
_entity_poly.entity_id
_entity_poly.type
_entity_poly.pdbx_seq_one_letter_code
_entity_poly.pdbx_strand_id
1 'polypeptide(L)'
;SPGFGDGAGWRRRVGLPGGGPIAVITTLGVYRFEEATCEMILASYHPGQSIESVRAATGWDLRVADDCRETPTPTAEELDIVRACDPAGFWTR
;
A
#
# COMPACT_ATOMS: atom_id res chain seq x y z
N SER A 1 7.36 -2.33 -15.11
CA SER A 1 5.95 -2.65 -14.84
C SER A 1 5.12 -1.37 -14.96
N PRO A 2 4.19 -1.24 -15.92
CA PRO A 2 3.40 -0.01 -16.09
C PRO A 2 2.27 0.12 -15.05
N GLY A 3 2.12 1.32 -14.48
CA GLY A 3 1.02 1.71 -13.58
C GLY A 3 -0.25 2.16 -14.33
N PHE A 4 -0.90 3.22 -13.83
CA PHE A 4 -2.08 3.83 -14.44
C PHE A 4 -1.79 5.04 -15.33
N GLY A 5 -0.52 5.46 -15.48
CA GLY A 5 -0.15 6.57 -16.36
C GLY A 5 -0.85 7.87 -15.98
N ASP A 6 -1.67 8.40 -16.87
CA ASP A 6 -2.46 9.63 -16.64
C ASP A 6 -3.83 9.37 -15.97
N GLY A 7 -4.10 8.14 -15.54
CA GLY A 7 -5.26 7.78 -14.72
C GLY A 7 -6.22 6.80 -15.41
N ALA A 8 -7.50 6.90 -15.04
CA ALA A 8 -8.54 6.00 -15.49
C ALA A 8 -8.59 5.85 -17.03
N GLY A 9 -8.61 4.61 -17.49
CA GLY A 9 -8.67 4.28 -18.92
C GLY A 9 -7.34 4.37 -19.69
N TRP A 10 -6.27 4.94 -19.13
CA TRP A 10 -4.96 5.02 -19.78
C TRP A 10 -4.48 3.67 -20.27
N ARG A 11 -4.50 2.68 -19.38
CA ARG A 11 -4.06 1.29 -19.66
C ARG A 11 -4.76 0.71 -20.89
N ARG A 12 -6.07 0.92 -21.00
CA ARG A 12 -6.87 0.47 -22.15
C ARG A 12 -6.47 1.20 -23.43
N ARG A 13 -6.30 2.53 -23.37
CA ARG A 13 -5.89 3.35 -24.52
C ARG A 13 -4.53 2.92 -25.08
N VAL A 14 -3.59 2.56 -24.22
CA VAL A 14 -2.25 2.11 -24.63
C VAL A 14 -2.14 0.58 -24.86
N GLY A 15 -3.26 -0.15 -24.83
CA GLY A 15 -3.30 -1.59 -25.12
C GLY A 15 -2.70 -2.50 -24.05
N LEU A 16 -2.61 -2.04 -22.80
CA LEU A 16 -2.09 -2.86 -21.70
C LEU A 16 -3.15 -3.85 -21.18
N PRO A 17 -2.79 -5.13 -20.98
CA PRO A 17 -3.69 -6.12 -20.39
C PRO A 17 -3.84 -5.94 -18.86
N GLY A 18 -4.91 -6.49 -18.30
CA GLY A 18 -5.14 -6.59 -16.85
C GLY A 18 -5.52 -5.28 -16.13
N GLY A 19 -5.71 -5.37 -14.81
CA GLY A 19 -6.28 -4.30 -13.97
C GLY A 19 -5.31 -3.24 -13.45
N GLY A 20 -3.98 -3.45 -13.57
CA GLY A 20 -2.98 -2.53 -13.02
C GLY A 20 -2.63 -2.80 -11.55
N PRO A 21 -1.88 -1.91 -10.89
CA PRO A 21 -1.49 -2.08 -9.50
C PRO A 21 -2.71 -1.93 -8.56
N ILE A 22 -2.74 -2.74 -7.50
CA ILE A 22 -3.85 -2.75 -6.53
C ILE A 22 -3.46 -2.24 -5.14
N ALA A 23 -2.19 -2.33 -4.79
CA ALA A 23 -1.66 -1.86 -3.53
C ALA A 23 -0.16 -1.59 -3.63
N VAL A 24 0.31 -0.69 -2.77
CA VAL A 24 1.73 -0.52 -2.43
C VAL A 24 1.86 -0.68 -0.93
N ILE A 25 2.81 -1.48 -0.46
CA ILE A 25 3.06 -1.69 0.97
C ILE A 25 4.49 -1.23 1.23
N THR A 26 4.66 -0.37 2.23
CA THR A 26 5.95 0.20 2.62
C THR A 26 6.19 -0.03 4.10
N THR A 27 7.32 0.42 4.62
CA THR A 27 7.55 0.46 6.08
C THR A 27 6.63 1.45 6.81
N LEU A 28 5.95 2.36 6.09
CA LEU A 28 5.11 3.39 6.69
C LEU A 28 3.61 3.05 6.70
N GLY A 29 3.16 2.21 5.77
CA GLY A 29 1.74 1.98 5.57
C GLY A 29 1.39 1.24 4.28
N VAL A 30 0.08 1.05 4.11
CA VAL A 30 -0.56 0.45 2.93
C VAL A 30 -1.25 1.53 2.13
N TYR A 31 -0.98 1.55 0.84
CA TYR A 31 -1.56 2.45 -0.15
C TYR A 31 -2.40 1.64 -1.12
N ARG A 32 -3.48 2.23 -1.61
CA ARG A 32 -4.36 1.66 -2.65
C ARG A 32 -4.58 2.68 -3.76
N PHE A 33 -5.24 2.27 -4.82
CA PHE A 33 -5.59 3.15 -5.93
C PHE A 33 -7.09 3.41 -5.89
N GLU A 34 -7.49 4.69 -5.88
CA GLU A 34 -8.90 5.08 -5.92
C GLU A 34 -9.55 4.60 -7.23
N GLU A 35 -10.69 3.92 -7.15
CA GLU A 35 -11.29 3.26 -8.32
C GLU A 35 -11.63 4.21 -9.46
N ALA A 36 -12.10 5.43 -9.13
CA ALA A 36 -12.57 6.40 -10.10
C ALA A 36 -11.43 7.10 -10.86
N THR A 37 -10.34 7.43 -10.17
CA THR A 37 -9.23 8.23 -10.72
C THR A 37 -8.00 7.39 -11.05
N CYS A 38 -7.88 6.23 -10.41
CA CYS A 38 -6.67 5.41 -10.35
C CYS A 38 -5.47 6.12 -9.70
N GLU A 39 -5.72 7.15 -8.88
CA GLU A 39 -4.70 7.84 -8.09
C GLU A 39 -4.35 7.03 -6.83
N MET A 40 -3.08 7.03 -6.44
CA MET A 40 -2.65 6.36 -5.21
C MET A 40 -3.04 7.17 -3.97
N ILE A 41 -3.68 6.50 -3.02
CA ILE A 41 -4.14 7.07 -1.74
C ILE A 41 -3.62 6.25 -0.57
N LEU A 42 -3.37 6.89 0.58
CA LEU A 42 -3.06 6.19 1.82
C LEU A 42 -4.31 5.48 2.35
N ALA A 43 -4.24 4.16 2.51
CA ALA A 43 -5.35 3.35 3.03
C ALA A 43 -5.18 3.00 4.51
N SER A 44 -3.95 2.82 4.99
CA SER A 44 -3.64 2.70 6.43
C SER A 44 -2.18 3.04 6.68
N TYR A 45 -1.87 3.53 7.89
CA TYR A 45 -0.50 3.75 8.36
C TYR A 45 -0.13 2.69 9.40
N HIS A 46 1.13 2.26 9.43
CA HIS A 46 1.54 1.21 10.37
C HIS A 46 1.67 1.73 11.80
N PRO A 47 1.57 0.86 12.83
CA PRO A 47 1.74 1.25 14.22
C PRO A 47 3.01 2.07 14.46
N GLY A 48 2.86 3.18 15.18
CA GLY A 48 3.96 4.13 15.45
C GLY A 48 4.24 5.13 14.32
N GLN A 49 3.49 5.08 13.20
CA GLN A 49 3.50 6.10 12.16
C GLN A 49 2.26 7.00 12.29
N SER A 50 2.29 8.14 11.58
CA SER A 50 1.15 9.05 11.46
C SER A 50 0.94 9.50 10.02
N ILE A 51 -0.25 10.02 9.70
CA ILE A 51 -0.55 10.59 8.38
C ILE A 51 0.47 11.69 8.01
N GLU A 52 0.85 12.52 8.97
CA GLU A 52 1.85 13.58 8.79
C GLU A 52 3.22 13.01 8.42
N SER A 53 3.67 11.97 9.12
CA SER A 53 4.96 11.32 8.81
C SER A 53 4.97 10.70 7.41
N VAL A 54 3.86 10.09 6.99
CA VAL A 54 3.69 9.51 5.66
C VAL A 54 3.74 10.60 4.59
N ARG A 55 3.01 11.71 4.80
CA ARG A 55 3.03 12.85 3.88
C ARG A 55 4.41 13.47 3.77
N ALA A 56 5.12 13.65 4.88
CA ALA A 56 6.47 14.18 4.89
C ALA A 56 7.47 13.29 4.11
N ALA A 57 7.23 11.97 4.08
CA ALA A 57 8.01 11.01 3.30
C ALA A 57 7.57 10.86 1.85
N THR A 58 6.49 11.52 1.43
CA THR A 58 5.90 11.38 0.09
C THR A 58 6.16 12.63 -0.74
N GLY A 59 6.73 12.47 -1.94
CA GLY A 59 7.19 13.58 -2.78
C GLY A 59 6.11 14.38 -3.51
N TRP A 60 4.83 14.16 -3.21
CA TRP A 60 3.68 14.85 -3.78
C TRP A 60 2.56 14.97 -2.74
N ASP A 61 1.51 15.72 -3.07
CA ASP A 61 0.36 15.89 -2.18
C ASP A 61 -0.45 14.59 -2.08
N LEU A 62 -0.12 13.78 -1.07
CA LEU A 62 -0.73 12.47 -0.88
C LEU A 62 -2.13 12.60 -0.27
N ARG A 63 -3.12 12.14 -1.04
CA ARG A 63 -4.49 11.94 -0.60
C ARG A 63 -4.59 10.75 0.36
N VAL A 64 -5.52 10.87 1.30
CA VAL A 64 -5.78 9.89 2.37
C VAL A 64 -7.21 9.39 2.23
N ALA A 65 -7.41 8.08 2.34
CA ALA A 65 -8.74 7.49 2.31
C ALA A 65 -9.58 7.95 3.52
N ASP A 66 -10.89 8.12 3.33
CA ASP A 66 -11.80 8.59 4.38
C ASP A 66 -11.83 7.66 5.62
N ASP A 67 -11.59 6.36 5.41
CA ASP A 67 -11.58 5.33 6.46
C ASP A 67 -10.14 4.94 6.90
N CYS A 68 -9.15 5.74 6.50
CA CYS A 68 -7.74 5.51 6.83
C CYS A 68 -7.55 5.47 8.35
N ARG A 69 -6.92 4.40 8.81
CA ARG A 69 -6.65 4.12 10.22
C ARG A 69 -5.33 3.40 10.39
N GLU A 70 -4.88 3.27 11.62
CA GLU A 70 -3.71 2.45 11.94
C GLU A 70 -3.94 1.00 11.46
N THR A 71 -2.91 0.41 10.82
CA THR A 71 -2.93 -1.00 10.41
C THR A 71 -3.00 -1.88 11.65
N PRO A 72 -3.94 -2.85 11.73
CA PRO A 72 -4.00 -3.77 12.86
C PRO A 72 -2.69 -4.51 13.06
N THR A 73 -2.28 -4.67 14.31
CA THR A 73 -1.15 -5.53 14.65
C THR A 73 -1.47 -6.99 14.29
N PRO A 74 -0.49 -7.78 13.80
CA PRO A 74 -0.71 -9.20 13.53
C PRO A 74 -1.22 -9.95 14.75
N THR A 75 -2.08 -10.94 14.52
CA THR A 75 -2.55 -11.86 15.56
C THR A 75 -1.44 -12.83 15.98
N ALA A 76 -1.59 -13.48 17.15
CA ALA A 76 -0.64 -14.48 17.61
C ALA A 76 -0.50 -15.65 16.62
N GLU A 77 -1.61 -16.10 16.03
CA GLU A 77 -1.62 -17.17 15.03
C GLU A 77 -0.87 -16.77 13.75
N GLU A 78 -1.10 -15.57 13.23
CA GLU A 78 -0.36 -15.05 12.06
C GLU A 78 1.15 -14.94 12.34
N LEU A 79 1.53 -14.48 13.55
CA LEU A 79 2.93 -14.40 13.96
C LEU A 79 3.57 -15.79 14.03
N ASP A 80 2.87 -16.79 14.55
CA ASP A 80 3.38 -18.15 14.65
C ASP A 80 3.59 -18.77 13.26
N ILE A 81 2.66 -18.54 12.32
CA ILE A 81 2.80 -18.95 10.92
C ILE A 81 4.01 -18.26 10.27
N VAL A 82 4.14 -16.94 10.42
CA VAL A 82 5.26 -16.19 9.83
C VAL A 82 6.61 -16.70 10.36
N ARG A 83 6.73 -16.92 11.67
CA ARG A 83 7.95 -17.49 12.29
C ARG A 83 8.24 -18.91 11.82
N ALA A 84 7.20 -19.72 11.58
CA ALA A 84 7.36 -21.06 11.02
C ALA A 84 7.81 -21.04 9.56
N CYS A 85 7.40 -20.04 8.78
CA CYS A 85 7.82 -19.84 7.39
C CYS A 85 9.26 -19.29 7.26
N ASP A 86 9.76 -18.57 8.27
CA ASP A 86 11.11 -18.01 8.30
C ASP A 86 11.91 -18.45 9.56
N PRO A 87 12.16 -19.76 9.74
CA PRO A 87 12.76 -20.29 10.97
C PRO A 87 14.20 -19.83 11.21
N ALA A 88 14.91 -19.41 10.15
CA ALA A 88 16.25 -18.85 10.24
C ALA A 88 16.26 -17.33 10.52
N GLY A 89 15.09 -16.68 10.47
CA GLY A 89 14.95 -15.24 10.63
C GLY A 89 15.61 -14.45 9.51
N PHE A 90 15.62 -14.94 8.26
CA PHE A 90 16.27 -14.19 7.18
C PHE A 90 15.51 -12.89 6.85
N TRP A 91 14.18 -12.91 6.93
CA TRP A 91 13.30 -11.78 6.61
C TRP A 91 12.78 -11.06 7.86
N THR A 92 12.69 -11.78 8.98
CA THR A 92 12.08 -11.32 10.23
C THR A 92 13.07 -10.87 11.31
N ARG A 93 14.36 -10.79 10.96
CA ARG A 93 15.44 -10.33 11.86
C ARG A 93 15.42 -8.84 12.15
#